data_AF-A0A972IHX8-F1
#
_entry.id   AF-A0A972IHX8-F1
#
_cell.length_a   1.000
_cell.length_b   1.000
_cell.length_c   1.000
_cell.angle_alpha   90.00
_cell.angle_beta   90.00
_cell.angle_gamma   90.00
#
_symmetry.space_group_name_H-M   'P 1'
#
loop_
_entity.id
_entity.type
_entity.pdbx_description
1 polymer ?
#
loop_
_entity_poly.entity_id
_entity_poly.type
_entity_poly.pdbx_seq_one_letter_code
_entity_poly.pdbx_strand_id
1 'polypeptide(L)'
;MNLRQLCKLLGLIAILIGAAMVFSLPWALVEGGWRMASERRGLAGLAGAIAVCLAVGVSLWRLGRGAGGQLFRKEAMAVVALSWIMATVLGGLPYWFSGTLRAPRTPMSLVDAMFESQ
;
A
#
# COMPACT_ATOMS: atom_id res chain seq x y z
N MET A 1 -21.66 15.90 -0.25
CA MET A 1 -20.24 15.50 -0.37
C MET A 1 -20.21 14.39 -1.39
N ASN A 2 -19.46 14.55 -2.46
CA ASN A 2 -19.31 13.56 -3.51
C ASN A 2 -18.36 12.45 -3.04
N LEU A 3 -18.87 11.57 -2.16
CA LEU A 3 -18.13 10.40 -1.66
C LEU A 3 -17.63 9.50 -2.80
N ARG A 4 -18.35 9.46 -3.92
CA ARG A 4 -17.92 8.72 -5.13
C ARG A 4 -16.62 9.30 -5.70
N GLN A 5 -16.46 10.62 -5.72
CA GLN A 5 -15.25 11.28 -6.22
C GLN A 5 -14.07 11.10 -5.26
N LEU A 6 -14.35 11.16 -3.95
CA LEU A 6 -13.39 10.82 -2.89
C LEU A 6 -12.88 9.38 -3.05
N CYS A 7 -13.78 8.39 -3.15
CA CYS A 7 -13.41 6.98 -3.35
C CYS A 7 -12.62 6.76 -4.65
N LYS A 8 -12.97 7.46 -5.73
CA LYS A 8 -12.24 7.37 -7.01
C LYS A 8 -10.79 7.85 -6.86
N LEU A 9 -10.58 8.98 -6.20
CA LEU A 9 -9.25 9.56 -5.99
C LEU A 9 -8.41 8.72 -5.01
N LEU A 10 -9.00 8.29 -3.89
CA LEU A 10 -8.32 7.39 -2.96
C LEU A 10 -7.98 6.05 -3.63
N GLY A 11 -8.90 5.46 -4.39
CA GLY A 11 -8.63 4.25 -5.14
C GLY A 11 -7.46 4.40 -6.12
N LEU A 12 -7.37 5.54 -6.81
CA LEU A 12 -6.24 5.86 -7.70
C LEU A 12 -4.92 5.95 -6.92
N ILE A 13 -4.92 6.60 -5.75
CA ILE A 13 -3.73 6.70 -4.91
C ILE A 13 -3.27 5.31 -4.43
N ALA A 14 -4.18 4.44 -3.99
CA ALA A 14 -3.84 3.08 -3.58
C ALA A 14 -3.24 2.25 -4.74
N ILE A 15 -3.77 2.40 -5.96
CA ILE A 15 -3.21 1.75 -7.15
C ILE A 15 -1.80 2.29 -7.44
N LEU A 16 -1.59 3.60 -7.34
CA LEU A 16 -0.27 4.21 -7.54
C LEU A 16 0.75 3.72 -6.51
N ILE A 17 0.37 3.58 -5.24
CA ILE A 17 1.21 3.01 -4.19
C ILE A 17 1.58 1.56 -4.53
N GLY A 18 0.58 0.74 -4.90
CA GLY A 18 0.83 -0.65 -5.34
C GLY A 18 1.75 -0.73 -6.56
N ALA A 19 1.59 0.19 -7.53
CA ALA A 19 2.45 0.26 -8.71
C ALA A 19 3.89 0.68 -8.34
N ALA A 20 4.07 1.60 -7.40
CA ALA A 20 5.39 1.96 -6.88
C ALA A 20 6.08 0.77 -6.20
N MET A 21 5.33 -0.04 -5.44
CA MET A 21 5.85 -1.28 -4.85
C MET A 21 6.30 -2.31 -5.90
N VAL A 22 5.60 -2.39 -7.05
CA VAL A 22 6.02 -3.25 -8.17
C VAL A 22 7.40 -2.87 -8.70
N PHE A 23 7.75 -1.58 -8.67
CA PHE A 23 9.08 -1.12 -9.09
C PHE A 23 10.22 -1.68 -8.21
N SER A 24 9.90 -2.11 -6.99
CA SER A 24 10.86 -2.77 -6.09
C SER A 24 10.99 -4.28 -6.37
N LEU A 25 10.11 -4.92 -7.15
CA LEU A 25 10.21 -6.37 -7.44
C LEU A 25 11.45 -6.75 -8.26
N PRO A 26 11.86 -6.03 -9.32
CA PRO A 26 13.03 -6.39 -10.11
C PRO A 26 14.31 -6.46 -9.28
N TRP A 27 14.49 -5.54 -8.33
CA TRP A 27 15.67 -5.52 -7.46
C TRP A 27 15.74 -6.77 -6.58
N ALA A 28 14.60 -7.19 -6.01
CA ALA A 28 14.51 -8.38 -5.18
C ALA A 28 14.71 -9.69 -5.96
N LEU A 29 14.56 -9.66 -7.30
CA LEU A 29 14.84 -10.80 -8.18
C LEU A 29 16.28 -10.82 -8.70
N VAL A 30 16.92 -9.66 -8.83
CA VAL A 30 18.31 -9.53 -9.32
C VAL A 30 19.32 -9.90 -8.25
N GLU A 31 19.11 -9.49 -7.00
CA GLU A 31 19.99 -9.88 -5.88
C GLU A 31 19.70 -11.28 -5.34
N GLY A 32 18.55 -11.86 -5.72
CA GLY A 32 18.07 -13.18 -5.34
C GLY A 32 18.89 -14.33 -5.91
N GLY A 33 20.11 -14.52 -5.41
CA GLY A 33 20.70 -15.84 -5.42
C GLY A 33 19.78 -16.77 -4.62
N TRP A 34 19.16 -17.76 -5.28
CA TRP A 34 18.12 -18.71 -4.84
C TRP A 34 18.35 -19.49 -3.50
N ARG A 35 19.27 -19.08 -2.63
CA ARG A 35 19.80 -19.80 -1.47
C ARG A 35 19.30 -19.33 -0.10
N MET A 36 18.59 -18.20 0.02
CA MET A 36 18.10 -17.72 1.33
C MET A 36 16.57 -17.79 1.45
N ALA A 37 16.08 -18.56 2.44
CA ALA A 37 14.66 -18.62 2.79
C ALA A 37 14.08 -17.26 3.23
N SER A 38 14.95 -16.33 3.67
CA SER A 38 14.56 -14.97 4.06
C SER A 38 14.12 -14.11 2.86
N GLU A 39 14.77 -14.23 1.70
CA GLU A 39 14.39 -13.47 0.50
C GLU A 39 13.05 -13.91 -0.07
N ARG A 40 12.74 -15.22 -0.04
CA ARG A 40 11.43 -15.73 -0.46
C ARG A 40 10.28 -15.15 0.38
N ARG A 41 10.51 -14.92 1.67
CA ARG A 41 9.51 -14.27 2.55
C ARG A 41 9.37 -12.78 2.24
N GLY A 42 10.48 -12.10 1.95
CA GLY A 42 10.47 -10.71 1.48
C GLY A 42 9.66 -10.54 0.18
N LEU A 43 9.96 -11.38 -0.82
CA LEU A 43 9.24 -11.41 -2.09
C LEU A 43 7.76 -11.75 -1.93
N ALA A 44 7.42 -12.77 -1.13
CA ALA A 44 6.03 -13.13 -0.87
C ALA A 44 5.28 -12.03 -0.11
N GLY A 45 5.94 -11.37 0.85
CA GLY A 45 5.37 -10.25 1.61
C GLY A 45 5.10 -9.03 0.73
N LEU A 46 6.06 -8.67 -0.13
CA LEU A 46 5.91 -7.59 -1.09
C LEU A 46 4.80 -7.90 -2.12
N ALA A 47 4.78 -9.11 -2.67
CA ALA A 47 3.74 -9.54 -3.62
C ALA A 47 2.35 -9.53 -2.96
N GLY A 48 2.23 -9.98 -1.71
CA GLY A 48 1.00 -9.92 -0.92
C GLY A 48 0.54 -8.47 -0.68
N ALA A 49 1.46 -7.57 -0.33
CA ALA A 49 1.15 -6.16 -0.13
C ALA A 49 0.68 -5.48 -1.43
N ILE A 50 1.33 -5.76 -2.55
CA ILE A 50 0.91 -5.29 -3.89
C ILE A 50 -0.51 -5.77 -4.19
N ALA A 51 -0.79 -7.06 -3.98
CA ALA A 51 -2.11 -7.62 -4.22
C ALA A 51 -3.20 -6.93 -3.36
N VAL A 52 -2.91 -6.65 -2.09
CA VAL A 52 -3.83 -5.91 -1.21
C VAL A 52 -4.01 -4.47 -1.68
N CYS A 53 -2.94 -3.76 -2.02
CA CYS A 53 -3.02 -2.37 -2.54
C CYS A 53 -3.88 -2.29 -3.80
N LEU A 54 -3.66 -3.21 -4.74
CA LEU A 54 -4.45 -3.29 -5.97
C LEU A 54 -5.91 -3.68 -5.68
N ALA A 55 -6.16 -4.64 -4.79
CA ALA A 55 -7.52 -5.04 -4.43
C ALA A 55 -8.30 -3.89 -3.79
N VAL A 56 -7.69 -3.18 -2.83
CA VAL A 56 -8.29 -2.01 -2.17
C VAL A 56 -8.48 -0.88 -3.17
N GLY A 57 -7.46 -0.56 -3.95
CA GLY A 57 -7.50 0.51 -4.94
C GLY A 57 -8.53 0.29 -6.04
N VAL A 58 -8.59 -0.91 -6.61
CA VAL A 58 -9.60 -1.27 -7.61
C VAL A 58 -11.01 -1.26 -7.01
N SER A 59 -11.18 -1.74 -5.78
CA SER A 59 -12.49 -1.73 -5.10
C SER A 59 -12.98 -0.29 -4.89
N LEU A 60 -12.15 0.59 -4.34
CA LEU A 60 -12.46 2.01 -4.13
C LEU A 60 -12.70 2.74 -5.46
N TRP A 61 -11.87 2.47 -6.46
CA TRP A 61 -12.04 3.05 -7.80
C TRP A 61 -13.35 2.62 -8.45
N ARG A 62 -13.74 1.35 -8.32
CA ARG A 62 -15.03 0.83 -8.81
C ARG A 62 -16.21 1.48 -8.10
N LEU A 63 -16.15 1.66 -6.79
CA LEU A 63 -17.17 2.36 -6.00
C LEU A 63 -17.30 3.85 -6.39
N GLY A 64 -16.20 4.45 -6.87
CA GLY A 64 -16.17 5.82 -7.38
C GLY A 64 -16.52 5.98 -8.86
N ARG A 65 -16.85 4.89 -9.58
CA ARG A 65 -17.24 4.97 -11.00
C ARG A 65 -18.53 5.80 -11.15
N GLY A 66 -18.57 6.63 -12.20
CA GLY A 66 -19.69 7.54 -12.44
C GLY A 66 -19.68 8.81 -11.58
N ALA A 67 -18.61 9.07 -10.82
CA ALA A 67 -18.38 10.39 -10.24
C ALA A 67 -18.07 11.40 -11.37
N GLY A 68 -19.04 12.26 -11.66
CA GLY A 68 -18.88 13.46 -12.48
C GLY A 68 -19.32 14.67 -11.66
N GLY A 69 -18.40 15.61 -11.43
CA GLY A 69 -18.66 16.77 -10.59
C GLY A 69 -17.39 17.54 -10.27
N GLN A 70 -17.56 18.79 -9.85
CA GLN A 70 -16.46 19.62 -9.33
C GLN A 70 -15.98 19.07 -7.98
N LEU A 71 -14.66 19.00 -7.80
CA LEU A 71 -14.05 18.66 -6.51
C LEU A 71 -14.19 19.86 -5.58
N PHE A 72 -14.97 19.71 -4.51
CA PHE A 72 -15.12 20.79 -3.54
C PHE A 72 -13.94 20.85 -2.56
N ARG A 73 -13.65 22.04 -2.01
CA ARG A 73 -12.51 22.27 -1.11
C ARG A 73 -12.48 21.32 0.11
N LYS A 74 -13.64 21.02 0.69
CA LYS A 74 -13.78 20.05 1.79
C LYS A 74 -13.45 18.60 1.38
N GLU A 75 -13.73 18.25 0.13
CA GLU A 75 -13.44 16.92 -0.42
C GLU A 75 -11.95 16.79 -0.70
N ALA A 76 -11.31 17.84 -1.24
CA ALA A 76 -9.87 17.87 -1.42
C ALA A 76 -9.12 17.69 -0.10
N MET A 77 -9.51 18.41 0.97
CA MET A 77 -8.89 18.24 2.29
C MET A 77 -9.10 16.82 2.84
N ALA A 78 -10.28 16.22 2.65
CA ALA A 78 -10.55 14.84 3.05
C ALA A 78 -9.71 13.83 2.24
N VAL A 79 -9.56 14.02 0.93
CA VAL A 79 -8.71 13.16 0.07
C VAL A 79 -7.28 13.17 0.60
N VAL A 80 -6.73 14.34 0.89
CA VAL A 80 -5.33 14.46 1.36
C VAL A 80 -5.16 13.75 2.70
N ALA A 81 -5.98 14.05 3.70
CA ALA A 81 -5.88 13.42 5.02
C ALA A 81 -6.04 11.89 4.96
N LEU A 82 -7.05 11.40 4.22
CA LEU A 82 -7.28 9.97 4.06
C LEU A 82 -6.20 9.29 3.22
N SER A 83 -5.61 9.99 2.26
CA SER A 83 -4.52 9.43 1.45
C SER A 83 -3.27 9.17 2.27
N TRP A 84 -2.96 10.04 3.25
CA TRP A 84 -1.84 9.81 4.16
C TRP A 84 -2.10 8.59 5.03
N ILE A 85 -3.25 8.53 5.71
CA ILE A 85 -3.63 7.38 6.54
C ILE A 85 -3.59 6.07 5.74
N MET A 86 -4.08 6.11 4.51
CA MET A 86 -4.08 4.94 3.64
C MET A 86 -2.66 4.58 3.19
N ALA A 87 -1.80 5.56 2.90
CA ALA A 87 -0.42 5.33 2.53
C ALA A 87 0.39 4.69 3.67
N THR A 88 0.17 5.10 4.92
CA THR A 88 0.86 4.50 6.07
C THR A 88 0.38 3.06 6.30
N VAL A 89 -0.93 2.81 6.27
CA VAL A 89 -1.47 1.45 6.43
C VAL A 89 -1.01 0.52 5.31
N LEU A 90 -1.12 0.95 4.05
CA LEU A 90 -0.73 0.13 2.90
C LEU A 90 0.79 -0.03 2.79
N GLY A 91 1.54 1.04 3.05
CA GLY A 91 3.01 1.06 3.03
C GLY A 91 3.66 0.19 4.11
N GLY A 92 2.98 -0.05 5.24
CA GLY A 92 3.43 -0.97 6.28
C GLY A 92 3.25 -2.46 5.96
N LEU A 93 2.36 -2.81 5.02
CA LEU A 93 2.03 -4.22 4.72
C LEU A 93 3.23 -5.09 4.28
N PRO A 94 4.16 -4.62 3.43
CA PRO A 94 5.32 -5.41 3.03
C PRO A 94 6.18 -5.85 4.23
N TYR A 95 6.38 -4.97 5.20
CA TYR A 95 7.13 -5.26 6.43
C TYR A 95 6.41 -6.31 7.27
N TRP A 96 5.10 -6.12 7.47
CA TRP A 96 4.32 -7.05 8.28
C TRP A 96 4.22 -8.44 7.65
N PHE A 97 3.98 -8.54 6.34
CA PHE A 97 3.87 -9.83 5.65
C PHE A 97 5.21 -10.55 5.42
N SER A 98 6.31 -9.80 5.27
CA SER A 98 7.65 -10.41 5.14
C SER A 98 8.19 -10.94 6.47
N GLY A 99 7.58 -10.56 7.60
CA GLY A 99 8.04 -10.94 8.94
C GLY A 99 9.36 -10.27 9.29
N THR A 100 9.58 -9.03 8.86
CA THR A 100 10.77 -8.27 9.20
C THR A 100 10.95 -8.18 10.71
N LEU A 101 12.20 -8.28 11.15
CA LEU A 101 12.56 -8.23 12.56
C LEU A 101 12.94 -6.79 12.93
N ARG A 102 12.36 -6.27 14.01
CA ARG A 102 12.72 -4.95 14.56
C ARG A 102 14.02 -4.99 15.36
N ALA A 103 14.26 -6.11 16.04
CA ALA A 103 15.45 -6.39 16.83
C ALA A 103 15.73 -7.91 16.76
N PRO A 104 16.89 -8.40 17.23
CA PRO A 104 17.22 -9.82 17.17
C PRO A 104 16.11 -10.68 17.79
N ARG A 105 15.48 -11.53 16.97
CA ARG A 105 14.35 -12.42 17.34
C ARG A 105 13.01 -11.73 17.70
N THR A 106 12.84 -10.43 17.46
CA THR A 106 11.55 -9.76 17.67
C THR A 106 10.93 -9.35 16.33
N PRO A 107 9.83 -10.00 15.88
CA PRO A 107 9.13 -9.59 14.67
C PRO A 107 8.51 -8.20 14.84
N MET A 108 8.46 -7.43 13.76
CA MET A 108 7.75 -6.15 13.72
C MET A 108 6.25 -6.39 13.98
N SER A 109 5.69 -5.62 14.91
CA SER A 109 4.24 -5.53 15.05
C SER A 109 3.65 -4.68 13.91
N LEU A 110 2.33 -4.71 13.74
CA LEU A 110 1.64 -3.86 12.76
C LEU A 110 1.91 -2.37 13.03
N VAL A 111 1.97 -1.97 14.31
CA VAL A 111 2.23 -0.58 14.70
C VAL A 111 3.65 -0.17 14.31
N ASP A 112 4.63 -1.05 14.49
CA ASP A 112 6.02 -0.80 14.07
C ASP A 112 6.13 -0.64 12.56
N ALA A 113 5.44 -1.53 11.82
CA ALA A 113 5.41 -1.48 10.36
C ALA A 113 4.76 -0.21 9.83
N MET A 114 3.68 0.26 10.47
CA MET A 114 3.05 1.54 10.14
C MET A 114 3.95 2.73 10.47
N PHE A 115 4.65 2.68 11.62
CA PHE A 115 5.59 3.72 12.03
C PHE A 115 6.77 3.87 11.06
N GLU A 116 7.29 2.76 10.55
CA GLU A 116 8.38 2.77 9.57
C GLU A 116 7.95 3.28 8.19
N SER A 117 6.65 3.22 7.88
CA SER A 117 6.12 3.54 6.55
C SER A 117 5.75 5.00 6.33
N GLN A 118 5.80 5.84 7.36
CA GLN A 118 5.19 7.18 7.39
C GLN A 118 6.19 8.32 7.55
#